data_AF-A0AAD7IGW6-F1
#
_entry.id   AF-A0AAD7IGW6-F1
#
_cell.length_a   1.000
_cell.length_b   1.000
_cell.length_c   1.000
_cell.angle_alpha   90.00
_cell.angle_beta   90.00
_cell.angle_gamma   90.00
#
_symmetry.space_group_name_H-M   'P 1'
#
loop_
_entity.id
_entity.type
_entity.pdbx_description
1 polymer ?
#
loop_
_entity_poly.entity_id
_entity_poly.type
_entity_poly.pdbx_seq_one_letter_code
_entity_poly.pdbx_strand_id
1 'polypeptide(L)' 'MGSKATVEASDGGEVTVTLLPDTHMASDTYYEVLGSVTNPTTIKMYHCIPMGTNLDMKLVDDTVKLMHDPRFYQKIFVAD' A
#
# COMPACT_ATOMS: atom_id res chain seq x y z
N MET A 1 -19.42 -7.95 8.48
CA MET A 1 -18.53 -7.02 7.76
C MET A 1 -17.20 -7.02 8.50
N GLY A 2 -16.08 -7.19 7.80
CA GLY A 2 -14.76 -7.14 8.44
C GLY A 2 -14.41 -5.73 8.91
N SER A 3 -13.54 -5.62 9.90
CA SER A 3 -13.00 -4.35 10.38
C SER A 3 -12.30 -3.59 9.24
N LYS A 4 -12.29 -2.27 9.31
CA LYS A 4 -11.65 -1.38 8.32
C LYS A 4 -10.60 -0.52 9.00
N ALA A 5 -9.55 -0.18 8.26
CA ALA A 5 -8.59 0.85 8.62
C ALA A 5 -8.51 1.90 7.50
N THR A 6 -8.25 3.15 7.86
CA THR A 6 -7.86 4.20 6.90
C THR A 6 -6.35 4.37 7.01
N VAL A 7 -5.66 4.35 5.88
CA VAL A 7 -4.21 4.55 5.79
C VAL A 7 -3.92 5.67 4.81
N GLU A 8 -2.86 6.44 5.06
CA GLU A 8 -2.32 7.42 4.12
C GLU A 8 -1.26 6.73 3.24
N ALA A 9 -1.38 6.88 1.93
CA ALA A 9 -0.42 6.39 0.95
C ALA A 9 0.73 7.40 0.76
N SER A 10 1.80 7.00 0.06
CA SER A 10 2.99 7.84 -0.12
C SER A 10 2.75 9.14 -0.89
N ASP A 11 1.67 9.21 -1.67
CA ASP A 11 1.23 10.41 -2.40
C ASP A 11 0.34 11.34 -1.56
N GLY A 12 0.09 11.01 -0.29
CA GLY A 12 -0.81 11.72 0.63
C GLY A 12 -2.28 11.37 0.44
N GLY A 13 -2.62 10.43 -0.45
CA GLY A 13 -3.99 9.95 -0.63
C GLY A 13 -4.44 9.02 0.48
N GLU A 14 -5.71 9.09 0.87
CA GLU A 14 -6.29 8.17 1.86
C GLU A 14 -6.90 6.93 1.19
N VAL A 15 -6.57 5.75 1.73
CA VAL A 15 -7.08 4.45 1.28
C VAL A 15 -7.76 3.73 2.44
N THR A 16 -8.97 3.22 2.19
CA THR A 16 -9.67 2.31 3.10
C THR A 16 -9.20 0.88 2.86
N VAL A 17 -8.73 0.20 3.90
CA VAL A 17 -8.35 -1.22 3.86
C VAL A 17 -9.39 -2.05 4.58
N THR A 18 -10.00 -3.01 3.90
CA THR A 18 -10.82 -4.04 4.54
C THR A 18 -9.89 -5.11 5.09
N LEU A 19 -9.85 -5.23 6.42
CA LEU A 19 -8.92 -6.09 7.14
C LEU A 19 -9.36 -7.56 7.11
N LEU A 20 -8.39 -8.46 7.24
CA LEU A 20 -8.66 -9.85 7.59
C LEU A 20 -9.17 -9.94 9.04
N PRO A 21 -9.90 -11.01 9.40
CA PRO A 21 -10.21 -11.31 10.79
C PRO A 21 -8.94 -11.29 11.65
N ASP A 22 -9.06 -10.80 12.88
CA ASP A 22 -7.98 -10.76 13.89
C ASP A 22 -6.71 -10.00 13.50
N THR A 23 -6.78 -9.14 12.47
CA THR A 23 -5.68 -8.24 12.11
C THR A 23 -5.67 -7.00 12.99
N HIS A 24 -4.50 -6.68 13.55
CA HIS A 24 -4.29 -5.51 14.40
C HIS A 24 -3.19 -4.61 13.83
N MET A 25 -3.56 -3.45 13.27
CA MET A 25 -2.62 -2.46 12.68
C MET A 25 -2.33 -1.31 13.66
N ALA A 26 -1.90 -1.62 14.88
CA ALA A 26 -1.71 -0.62 15.93
C ALA A 26 -0.29 -0.52 16.50
N SER A 27 0.61 -1.45 16.17
CA SER A 27 1.98 -1.48 16.73
C SER A 27 2.96 -0.55 16.01
N ASP A 28 2.76 -0.36 14.71
CA ASP A 28 3.66 0.36 13.82
C ASP A 28 2.99 1.55 13.13
N THR A 29 3.81 2.44 12.57
CA THR A 29 3.34 3.60 11.80
C THR A 29 3.14 3.24 10.33
N TYR A 30 4.03 2.44 9.76
CA TYR A 30 4.04 2.09 8.35
C TYR A 30 3.76 0.60 8.17
N TYR A 31 2.98 0.28 7.13
CA TYR A 31 2.64 -1.09 6.78
C TYR A 31 2.69 -1.28 5.26
N GLU A 32 3.15 -2.44 4.83
CA GLU A 32 2.91 -2.94 3.47
C GLU A 32 1.61 -3.75 3.46
N VAL A 33 0.66 -3.34 2.63
CA VAL A 33 -0.62 -4.03 2.47
C VAL A 33 -0.69 -4.66 1.09
N LEU A 34 -0.76 -5.99 1.05
CA LEU A 34 -1.04 -6.74 -0.18
C LEU A 34 -2.54 -7.03 -0.25
N GLY A 35 -3.17 -6.77 -1.39
CA GLY A 35 -4.59 -7.03 -1.57
C GLY A 35 -5.10 -6.72 -2.98
N SER A 36 -6.41 -6.90 -3.17
CA SER A 36 -7.09 -6.48 -4.40
C SER A 36 -7.76 -5.13 -4.22
N VAL A 37 -7.56 -4.22 -5.18
CA VAL A 37 -8.32 -2.97 -5.29
C VAL A 37 -9.78 -3.32 -5.60
N THR A 38 -10.71 -2.87 -4.76
CA THR A 38 -12.16 -3.10 -4.96
C THR A 38 -12.88 -1.87 -5.49
N ASN A 39 -12.32 -0.68 -5.28
CA ASN A 39 -12.74 0.60 -5.85
C ASN A 39 -11.54 1.60 -5.75
N PRO A 40 -11.63 2.82 -6.32
CA PRO A 40 -10.49 3.74 -6.38
C PRO A 40 -9.80 4.07 -5.06
N THR A 41 -10.48 3.96 -3.92
CA THR A 41 -9.94 4.28 -2.59
C THR A 41 -10.07 3.13 -1.60
N THR A 42 -10.26 1.88 -2.08
CA THR A 42 -10.45 0.73 -1.20
C THR A 42 -9.69 -0.51 -1.66
N ILE A 43 -8.98 -1.13 -0.72
CA ILE A 43 -8.29 -2.42 -0.89
C ILE A 43 -8.96 -3.47 0.02
N LYS A 44 -9.18 -4.67 -0.51
CA LYS A 44 -9.45 -5.87 0.27
C LYS A 44 -8.12 -6.59 0.56
N MET A 45 -7.72 -6.59 1.83
CA MET A 45 -6.43 -7.14 2.28
C MET A 45 -6.35 -8.66 2.09
N TYR A 46 -5.18 -9.13 1.66
CA TYR A 46 -4.74 -10.53 1.68
C TYR A 46 -3.58 -10.74 2.66
N HIS A 47 -2.74 -9.73 2.85
CA HIS A 47 -1.63 -9.77 3.79
C HIS A 47 -1.25 -8.35 4.25
N CYS A 48 -0.62 -8.25 5.42
CA CYS A 48 -0.16 -7.00 6.01
C CYS A 48 1.17 -7.22 6.73
N ILE A 49 2.18 -6.43 6.41
CA ILE A 49 3.52 -6.53 7.00
C ILE A 49 3.83 -5.20 7.72
N PRO A 50 4.17 -5.24 9.03
CA PRO A 50 4.64 -4.05 9.73
C PRO A 50 6.02 -3.63 9.21
N MET A 51 6.18 -2.35 8.88
CA MET A 51 7.41 -1.76 8.34
C MET A 51 8.14 -0.87 9.34
N GLY A 52 7.66 -0.79 10.59
CA GLY A 52 8.24 0.03 11.64
C GLY A 52 7.75 1.47 11.63
N THR A 53 8.57 2.36 12.19
CA THR A 53 8.24 3.78 12.42
C THR A 53 9.13 4.76 11.66
N ASN A 54 10.09 4.26 10.88
CA ASN A 54 11.08 5.10 10.19
C ASN A 54 11.17 4.74 8.70
N LEU A 55 10.23 5.27 7.92
CA LEU A 55 10.17 5.10 6.47
C LEU A 55 10.00 6.47 5.79
N ASP A 56 10.89 6.78 4.84
CA ASP A 56 10.81 8.02 4.06
C ASP A 56 9.74 7.87 2.97
N MET A 57 8.53 8.34 3.27
CA MET A 57 7.40 8.25 2.34
C MET A 57 7.58 9.07 1.06
N LYS A 58 8.43 10.11 1.08
CA LYS A 58 8.77 10.84 -0.15
C LYS A 58 9.62 9.97 -1.07
N LEU A 59 10.62 9.27 -0.52
CA LEU A 59 11.43 8.34 -1.31
C LEU A 59 10.59 7.17 -1.84
N VAL A 60 9.63 6.67 -1.07
CA VAL A 60 8.67 5.65 -1.52
C VAL A 60 7.88 6.15 -2.73
N ASP A 61 7.29 7.34 -2.64
CA ASP A 61 6.52 7.95 -3.73
C ASP A 61 7.36 8.19 -4.99
N ASP A 62 8.56 8.76 -4.83
CA ASP A 62 9.51 8.97 -5.94
C ASP A 62 9.86 7.63 -6.62
N THR A 63 10.03 6.56 -5.83
CA THR A 63 10.30 5.20 -6.34
C THR A 63 9.11 4.63 -7.09
N VAL A 64 7.90 4.72 -6.55
CA VAL A 64 6.68 4.24 -7.21
C VAL A 64 6.45 4.99 -8.53
N LYS A 65 6.69 6.30 -8.57
CA LYS A 65 6.62 7.10 -9.80
C LYS A 65 7.67 6.66 -10.83
N LEU A 66 8.90 6.39 -10.38
CA LEU A 66 9.96 5.88 -11.25
C LEU A 66 9.63 4.49 -11.82
N MET A 67 9.03 3.61 -11.02
CA MET A 67 8.57 2.29 -11.46
C MET A 67 7.57 2.39 -12.62
N HIS A 68 6.67 3.38 -12.58
CA HIS A 68 5.66 3.63 -13.61
C HIS A 68 6.14 4.54 -14.75
N ASP A 69 7.39 5.01 -14.73
CA ASP A 69 7.95 5.79 -15.83
C ASP A 69 7.99 4.92 -17.11
N PRO A 70 7.46 5.41 -18.26
CA PRO A 70 7.41 4.64 -19.50
C PRO A 70 8.77 4.11 -19.98
N ARG A 71 9.88 4.73 -19.57
CA ARG A 71 11.24 4.27 -19.89
C ARG A 71 11.58 2.94 -19.23
N PHE A 72 10.95 2.61 -18.09
CA PHE A 72 11.27 1.45 -17.24
C PHE A 72 10.11 0.48 -17.06
N TYR A 73 8.86 0.97 -16.98
CA TYR A 73 7.69 0.19 -16.57
C TYR A 73 7.53 -1.11 -17.36
N GLN A 74 7.47 -1.02 -18.70
CA GLN A 74 7.29 -2.19 -19.58
C GLN A 74 8.51 -3.12 -19.64
N LYS A 75 9.67 -2.68 -19.19
CA LYS A 75 10.93 -3.45 -19.30
C LYS A 75 11.30 -4.18 -18.02
N ILE A 76 10.75 -3.75 -16.88
CA ILE A 76 11.18 -4.21 -15.55
C ILE A 76 10.00 -4.67 -14.71
N PHE A 77 8.84 -3.98 -14.79
CA PHE A 77 7.76 -4.11 -13.80
C PHE A 77 6.48 -4.73 -14.33
N VAL A 78 6.45 -5.10 -15.62
CA VAL A 78 5.35 -5.86 -16.22
C VAL A 78 5.93 -7.14 -16.82
N ALA A 79 5.24 -8.26 -16.65
CA ALA A 79 5.59 -9.52 -17.32
C ALA A 79 5.28 -9.42 -18.82
N ASP A 80 6.12 -10.03 -19.66
CA ASP A 80 5.95 -10.11 -21.12
C ASP A 80 4.59 -10.69 -21.55
#